data_AF-A0A838UKD6-F1
#
_entry.id   AF-A0A838UKD6-F1
#
_cell.length_a   1.000
_cell.length_b   1.000
_cell.length_c   1.000
_cell.angle_alpha   90.00
_cell.angle_beta   90.00
_cell.angle_gamma   90.00
#
_symmetry.space_group_name_H-M   'P 1'
#
loop_
_entity.id
_entity.type
_entity.pdbx_description
1 polymer ?
#
loop_
_entity_poly.entity_id
_entity_poly.type
_entity_poly.pdbx_seq_one_letter_code
_entity_poly.pdbx_strand_id
1 'polypeptide(L)'
;AGATPYLRLLGDVAGGWMLGKQALAAAERIAAGDGPADYWRTRIGLARVFAEQILAQAPGLTQAVTQGAVDLFRASPESLGA
;
A
#
# COMPACT_ATOMS: atom_id res chain seq x y z
N ALA A 1 -8.87 3.00 -17.84
CA ALA A 1 -7.68 3.60 -17.20
C ALA A 1 -7.44 3.08 -15.77
N GLY A 2 -8.46 2.93 -14.91
CA GLY A 2 -8.26 2.70 -13.47
C GLY A 2 -7.91 1.28 -12.98
N ALA A 3 -7.92 0.23 -13.82
CA ALA A 3 -7.75 -1.16 -13.35
C ALA A 3 -6.37 -1.42 -12.71
N THR A 4 -5.28 -1.00 -13.35
CA THR A 4 -3.91 -1.16 -12.83
C THR A 4 -3.68 -0.42 -11.51
N PRO A 5 -3.99 0.89 -11.38
CA PRO A 5 -3.84 1.56 -10.08
C PRO A 5 -4.78 1.00 -9.02
N TYR A 6 -5.95 0.46 -9.40
CA TYR A 6 -6.87 -0.17 -8.46
C TYR A 6 -6.29 -1.47 -7.87
N LEU A 7 -5.76 -2.36 -8.70
CA LEU A 7 -5.16 -3.60 -8.22
C LEU A 7 -3.96 -3.32 -7.30
N ARG A 8 -3.17 -2.30 -7.61
CA ARG A 8 -2.07 -1.88 -6.73
C ARG A 8 -2.59 -1.32 -5.40
N LEU A 9 -3.54 -0.38 -5.44
CA LEU A 9 -4.16 0.17 -4.24
C LEU A 9 -4.71 -0.92 -3.33
N LEU A 10 -5.45 -1.87 -3.91
CA LEU A 10 -6.02 -3.00 -3.17
C LEU A 10 -4.92 -3.83 -2.49
N GLY A 11 -3.85 -4.17 -3.23
CA GLY A 11 -2.72 -4.92 -2.71
C GLY A 11 -1.99 -4.18 -1.58
N ASP A 12 -1.70 -2.90 -1.77
CA ASP A 12 -0.98 -2.07 -0.81
C ASP A 12 -1.78 -1.89 0.49
N VAL A 13 -3.10 -1.64 0.39
CA VAL A 13 -3.97 -1.49 1.56
C VAL A 13 -4.14 -2.82 2.30
N ALA A 14 -4.39 -3.92 1.57
CA ALA A 14 -4.55 -5.24 2.20
C ALA A 14 -3.25 -5.72 2.87
N GLY A 15 -2.11 -5.52 2.22
CA GLY A 15 -0.78 -5.83 2.76
C GLY A 15 -0.45 -4.99 3.98
N GLY A 16 -0.70 -3.68 3.92
CA GLY A 16 -0.54 -2.77 5.05
C GLY A 16 -1.41 -3.15 6.25
N TRP A 17 -2.66 -3.55 6.03
CA TRP A 17 -3.54 -4.03 7.09
C TRP A 17 -3.00 -5.31 7.75
N MET A 18 -2.49 -6.27 6.98
CA MET A 18 -1.87 -7.48 7.55
C MET A 18 -0.63 -7.16 8.39
N LEU A 19 0.25 -6.28 7.89
CA LEU A 19 1.44 -5.85 8.64
C LEU A 19 1.05 -5.10 9.92
N GLY A 20 0.02 -4.26 9.87
CA GLY A 20 -0.53 -3.59 11.05
C GLY A 20 -1.03 -4.58 12.11
N LYS A 21 -1.77 -5.62 11.71
CA LYS A 21 -2.20 -6.69 12.64
C LYS A 21 -1.01 -7.44 13.24
N GLN A 22 0.01 -7.71 12.44
CA GLN A 22 1.24 -8.37 12.93
C GLN A 22 2.00 -7.49 13.92
N ALA A 23 2.04 -6.17 13.70
CA ALA A 23 2.66 -5.22 14.63
C ALA A 23 1.91 -5.14 15.97
N LEU A 24 0.56 -5.17 15.94
CA LEU A 24 -0.24 -5.22 17.16
C LEU A 24 0.04 -6.50 17.96
N ALA A 25 0.00 -7.66 17.30
CA ALA A 25 0.31 -8.93 17.93
C ALA A 25 1.76 -8.95 18.48
N ALA A 26 2.72 -8.37 17.76
CA ALA A 26 4.10 -8.26 18.22
C ALA A 26 4.23 -7.39 19.48
N ALA A 27 3.47 -6.30 19.58
CA ALA A 27 3.43 -5.46 20.78
C ALA A 27 2.89 -6.24 22.00
N GLU A 28 1.84 -7.05 21.80
CA GLU A 28 1.30 -7.93 22.85
C GLU A 28 2.32 -8.98 23.30
N ARG A 29 3.06 -9.61 22.37
CA ARG A 29 4.11 -10.59 22.71
C ARG A 29 5.27 -9.96 23.50
N ILE A 30 5.67 -8.73 23.15
CA ILE A 30 6.67 -7.98 23.94
C ILE A 30 6.16 -7.73 25.36
N ALA A 31 4.90 -7.30 25.52
CA ALA A 31 4.31 -7.05 26.83
C ALA A 31 4.21 -8.32 27.69
N ALA A 32 3.96 -9.47 27.06
CA ALA A 32 3.92 -10.78 27.72
C ALA A 32 5.30 -11.37 28.04
N GLY A 33 6.40 -10.75 27.58
CA GLY A 33 7.75 -11.32 27.71
C GLY A 33 7.96 -12.61 26.90
N ASP A 34 7.15 -12.82 25.86
CA ASP A 34 7.16 -14.05 25.06
C ASP A 34 8.18 -13.96 23.92
N GLY A 35 9.27 -14.70 24.01
CA GLY A 35 10.27 -14.83 22.95
C GLY A 35 11.22 -13.63 22.80
N PRO A 36 12.08 -13.65 21.76
CA PRO A 36 13.11 -12.63 21.59
C PRO A 36 12.50 -11.27 21.22
N ALA A 37 12.62 -10.29 22.11
CA ALA A 37 12.04 -8.95 21.94
C ALA A 37 12.46 -8.26 20.62
N ASP A 38 13.70 -8.47 20.16
CA ASP A 38 14.20 -7.86 18.93
C ASP A 38 13.51 -8.39 17.67
N TYR A 39 13.09 -9.66 17.67
CA TYR A 39 12.28 -10.22 16.60
C TYR A 39 10.93 -9.49 16.50
N TRP A 40 10.25 -9.29 17.62
CA TRP A 40 8.96 -8.59 17.65
C TRP A 40 9.10 -7.10 17.31
N ARG A 41 10.15 -6.44 17.79
CA ARG A 41 10.47 -5.05 17.41
C ARG A 41 10.69 -4.92 15.90
N THR A 42 11.34 -5.90 15.28
CA THR A 42 11.52 -5.93 13.82
C THR A 42 10.17 -5.98 13.09
N ARG A 43 9.19 -6.77 13.58
CA ARG A 43 7.84 -6.84 12.98
C ARG A 43 7.11 -5.50 13.04
N ILE A 44 7.23 -4.79 14.16
CA ILE A 44 6.70 -3.43 14.32
C ILE A 44 7.39 -2.46 13.36
N GLY A 45 8.73 -2.53 13.26
CA GLY A 45 9.52 -1.72 12.34
C GLY A 45 9.13 -1.91 10.89
N LEU A 46 8.93 -3.16 10.45
CA LEU A 46 8.49 -3.47 9.08
C LEU A 46 7.12 -2.85 8.76
N ALA A 47 6.16 -2.93 9.69
CA ALA A 47 4.85 -2.31 9.50
C ALA A 47 4.96 -0.79 9.35
N ARG A 48 5.84 -0.14 10.13
CA ARG A 48 6.09 1.31 10.01
C ARG A 48 6.71 1.68 8.67
N VAL A 49 7.78 0.99 8.26
CA VAL A 49 8.43 1.25 6.97
C VAL A 49 7.44 1.08 5.82
N PHE A 50 6.62 0.03 5.85
CA PHE A 50 5.60 -0.18 4.83
C PHE A 50 4.55 0.94 4.83
N ALA A 51 4.09 1.37 6.00
CA ALA A 51 3.13 2.46 6.12
C ALA A 51 3.70 3.79 5.57
N GLU A 52 4.95 4.09 5.92
CA GLU A 52 5.62 5.35 5.56
C GLU A 52 6.01 5.39 4.06
N GLN A 53 6.39 4.26 3.45
CA GLN A 53 6.92 4.23 2.08
C GLN A 53 5.90 3.75 1.03
N ILE A 54 5.07 2.77 1.38
CA ILE A 54 4.15 2.12 0.44
C ILE A 54 2.73 2.67 0.64
N LEU A 55 2.21 2.59 1.86
CA LEU A 55 0.83 3.01 2.13
C LEU A 55 0.63 4.52 1.96
N ALA A 56 1.69 5.32 2.10
CA ALA A 56 1.70 6.75 1.79
C ALA A 56 1.27 7.06 0.34
N GLN A 57 1.38 6.10 -0.59
CA GLN A 57 0.95 6.25 -1.99
C GLN A 57 -0.56 6.07 -2.20
N ALA A 58 -1.28 5.53 -1.21
CA ALA A 58 -2.69 5.16 -1.34
C ALA A 58 -3.63 6.33 -1.73
N PRO A 59 -3.47 7.57 -1.20
CA PRO A 59 -4.29 8.69 -1.64
C PRO A 59 -4.12 9.02 -3.14
N GLY A 60 -2.87 9.00 -3.63
CA GLY A 60 -2.57 9.26 -5.05
C GLY A 60 -3.11 8.15 -5.96
N LEU A 61 -2.98 6.89 -5.55
CA LEU A 61 -3.59 5.76 -6.26
C LEU A 61 -5.12 5.85 -6.29
N THR A 62 -5.74 6.28 -5.19
CA THR A 62 -7.21 6.50 -5.14
C THR A 62 -7.65 7.55 -6.15
N GLN A 63 -6.91 8.66 -6.27
CA GLN A 63 -7.16 9.65 -7.31
C GLN A 63 -7.01 9.04 -8.71
N ALA A 64 -5.93 8.30 -8.98
CA ALA A 64 -5.72 7.64 -10.27
C ALA A 64 -6.82 6.62 -10.64
N VAL A 65 -7.40 5.94 -9.65
CA VAL A 65 -8.53 5.00 -9.85
C VAL A 65 -9.81 5.74 -10.22
N THR A 66 -10.07 6.85 -9.54
CA THR A 66 -11.32 7.61 -9.68
C THR A 66 -11.30 8.62 -10.83
N GLN A 67 -10.11 8.93 -11.37
CA GLN A 67 -9.97 9.81 -12.50
C GLN A 67 -10.58 9.18 -13.76
N GLY A 68 -11.46 9.94 -14.43
CA GLY A 68 -12.06 9.53 -15.69
C GLY A 68 -11.01 9.32 -16.79
N ALA A 69 -11.43 8.68 -17.88
CA ALA A 69 -10.54 8.31 -18.99
C ALA A 69 -10.77 9.14 -20.26
N VAL A 70 -11.42 10.31 -20.14
CA VAL A 70 -11.89 11.08 -21.31
C VAL A 70 -10.75 11.45 -22.25
N ASP A 71 -9.63 11.96 -21.73
CA ASP A 71 -8.51 12.38 -22.56
C ASP A 71 -7.73 11.18 -23.12
N LEU A 72 -7.68 10.06 -22.39
CA LEU A 72 -7.11 8.81 -22.89
C LEU A 72 -7.88 8.29 -24.11
N PHE A 73 -9.21 8.37 -24.08
CA PHE A 73 -10.06 7.94 -25.21
C PHE A 73 -10.16 8.99 -26.33
N ARG A 74 -9.71 10.23 -26.10
CA ARG A 74 -9.57 11.26 -27.15
C ARG A 74 -8.28 11.11 -27.94
N ALA A 75 -7.25 10.49 -27.38
CA ALA A 75 -5.99 10.29 -28.06
C ALA A 75 -6.16 9.39 -29.29
N SER A 76 -5.55 9.80 -30.41
CA SER A 76 -5.45 9.02 -31.64
C SER A 76 -3.97 8.72 -31.96
N PRO A 77 -3.67 7.67 -32.76
CA PRO A 77 -2.31 7.40 -33.20
C PRO A 77 -1.63 8.63 -33.82
N GLU A 78 -2.35 9.35 -34.68
CA GLU A 78 -1.85 10.54 -35.38
C GLU A 78 -1.52 11.68 -34.39
N SER A 79 -2.33 11.84 -33.33
CA SER A 79 -2.07 12.83 -32.26
C SER A 79 -0.84 12.48 -31.41
N LEU A 80 -0.42 11.21 -31.41
CA LEU A 80 0.75 10.71 -30.71
C LEU A 80 1.99 10.61 -31.63
N GLY A 81 1.86 11.01 -32.90
CA GLY A 81 2.93 10.94 -33.90
C GLY A 81 3.24 9.53 -34.41
N ALA A 82 2.30 8.59 -34.24
CA ALA A 82 2.36 7.22 -34.76
C ALA A 82 1.66 7.08 -36.11
#